data_AF-A0A7C7G9H9-F1
#
_entry.id   AF-A0A7C7G9H9-F1
#
_cell.length_a   1.000
_cell.length_b   1.000
_cell.length_c   1.000
_cell.angle_alpha   90.00
_cell.angle_beta   90.00
_cell.angle_gamma   90.00
#
_symmetry.space_group_name_H-M   'P 1'
#
loop_
_entity.id
_entity.type
_entity.pdbx_description
1 polymer ?
#
loop_
_entity_poly.entity_id
_entity_poly.type
_entity_poly.pdbx_seq_one_letter_code
_entity_poly.pdbx_strand_id
1 'polypeptide(L)'
;MLSLVIISPIIISTALGAISVEKHICLDRALKGIDHESSISLDYFKKLIKQVRMVEKALGSEQEQPFSEGEIRYRNFMKRVLTNG
;
A
#
# COMPACT_ATOMS: atom_id res chain seq x y z
N MET A 1 12.37 -4.01 13.15
CA MET A 1 11.19 -3.60 13.95
C MET A 1 10.91 -2.09 13.83
N LEU A 2 11.91 -1.21 14.03
CA LEU A 2 11.79 0.25 13.83
C LEU A 2 11.26 0.69 12.45
N SER A 3 11.62 -0.01 11.37
CA SER A 3 11.21 0.38 10.01
C SER A 3 9.70 0.26 9.75
N LEU A 4 8.99 -0.63 10.44
CA LEU A 4 7.55 -0.84 10.19
C LEU A 4 6.72 0.32 10.76
N VAL A 5 7.07 0.78 11.96
CA VAL A 5 6.40 1.88 12.66
C VAL A 5 6.55 3.21 11.91
N ILE A 6 7.67 3.39 11.21
CA ILE A 6 7.96 4.62 10.47
C ILE A 6 7.23 4.67 9.12
N ILE A 7 7.02 3.51 8.50
CA ILE A 7 6.47 3.41 7.13
C ILE A 7 4.95 3.21 7.15
N SER A 8 4.39 2.45 8.10
CA SER A 8 2.96 2.15 8.12
C SER A 8 2.04 3.38 8.15
N PRO A 9 2.34 4.48 8.87
CA PRO A 9 1.46 5.65 8.88
C PRO A 9 1.32 6.28 7.49
N ILE A 10 2.40 6.25 6.69
CA ILE A 10 2.43 6.79 5.34
C ILE A 10 1.60 5.92 4.39
N ILE A 11 1.74 4.60 4.49
CA ILE A 11 0.95 3.65 3.67
C ILE A 11 -0.55 3.84 3.96
N ILE A 12 -0.90 3.93 5.24
CA ILE A 12 -2.29 4.11 5.69
C ILE A 12 -2.81 5.47 5.22
N SER A 13 -2.02 6.56 5.36
CA SER A 13 -2.46 7.87 4.91
C SER A 13 -2.68 7.91 3.39
N THR A 14 -1.83 7.26 2.59
CA THR A 14 -2.06 7.10 1.15
C THR A 14 -3.38 6.38 0.87
N ALA A 15 -3.67 5.28 1.57
CA ALA A 15 -4.94 4.56 1.43
C ALA A 15 -6.17 5.41 1.81
N LEU A 16 -6.00 6.37 2.71
CA LEU A 16 -7.03 7.32 3.14
C LEU A 16 -7.13 8.57 2.25
N GLY A 17 -6.36 8.66 1.16
CA GLY A 17 -6.43 9.77 0.21
C GLY A 17 -5.42 10.90 0.44
N ALA A 18 -4.35 10.67 1.20
CA ALA A 18 -3.28 11.66 1.32
C ALA A 18 -2.60 11.91 -0.04
N ILE A 19 -2.55 13.19 -0.45
CA ILE A 19 -1.95 13.63 -1.73
C ILE A 19 -0.49 14.08 -1.60
N SER A 20 -0.01 14.27 -0.38
CA SER A 20 1.37 14.68 -0.08
C SER A 20 1.84 14.01 1.21
N VAL A 21 3.12 13.65 1.25
CA VAL A 21 3.78 13.03 2.39
C VAL A 21 5.18 13.61 2.53
N GLU A 22 5.55 13.98 3.74
CA GLU A 22 6.90 14.42 4.09
C GLU A 22 7.53 13.46 5.10
N LYS A 23 8.83 13.18 4.94
CA LYS A 23 9.58 12.37 5.89
C LYS A 23 11.06 12.72 5.93
N HIS A 24 11.64 12.81 7.12
CA HIS A 24 13.09 12.97 7.30
C HIS A 24 13.87 11.76 6.82
N ILE A 25 14.88 12.01 5.99
CA ILE A 25 15.79 11.01 5.42
C ILE A 25 17.18 11.19 6.02
N CYS A 26 17.84 10.08 6.34
CA CYS A 26 19.20 10.04 6.83
C CYS A 26 20.11 9.35 5.80
N LEU A 27 21.16 10.05 5.37
CA LEU A 27 22.14 9.53 4.40
C LEU A 27 23.04 8.47 5.03
N ASP A 28 23.41 8.66 6.30
CA ASP A 28 24.22 7.72 7.06
C ASP A 28 23.66 7.53 8.48
N ARG A 29 23.14 6.32 8.74
CA ARG A 29 22.60 5.94 10.03
C ARG A 29 23.69 5.73 11.10
N ALA A 30 24.97 5.63 10.74
CA ALA A 30 26.03 5.57 11.75
C ALA A 30 26.13 6.90 12.54
N LEU A 31 25.71 8.01 11.93
CA LEU A 31 25.61 9.31 12.58
C LEU A 31 24.36 9.38 13.46
N LYS A 32 24.52 9.07 14.75
CA LYS A 32 23.46 9.15 15.76
C LYS A 32 23.21 10.62 16.17
N GLY A 33 22.40 11.32 15.38
CA GLY A 33 21.84 12.62 15.74
C GLY A 33 20.50 12.52 16.48
N ILE A 34 19.95 13.67 16.88
CA ILE A 34 18.67 13.77 17.63
C ILE A 34 17.49 13.11 16.90
N ASP A 35 17.48 13.14 15.57
CA ASP A 35 16.41 12.58 14.72
C ASP A 35 16.73 11.17 14.18
N HIS A 36 17.74 10.50 14.74
CA HIS A 36 18.19 9.20 14.23
C HIS A 36 17.10 8.12 14.26
N GLU A 37 16.31 8.08 15.35
CA GLU A 37 15.24 7.11 15.54
C GLU A 37 14.02 7.38 14.64
N SER A 38 13.77 8.65 14.31
CA SER A 38 12.61 9.08 13.52
C SER A 38 12.86 9.11 12.01
N SER A 39 14.14 9.20 11.59
CA SER A 39 14.56 9.30 10.19
C SER A 39 14.63 7.94 9.49
N ILE A 40 14.39 7.93 8.17
CA ILE A 40 14.48 6.74 7.31
C ILE A 40 15.81 6.73 6.55
N SER A 41 16.48 5.59 6.37
CA SER A 41 17.64 5.55 5.45
C SER A 41 17.20 5.53 3.99
N LEU A 42 18.11 5.86 3.08
CA LEU A 42 17.87 5.85 1.63
C LEU A 42 17.27 4.54 1.10
N ASP A 43 17.76 3.39 1.54
CA ASP A 43 17.23 2.09 1.08
C ASP A 43 15.78 1.86 1.52
N TYR A 44 15.44 2.32 2.72
CA TYR A 44 14.06 2.23 3.21
C TYR A 44 13.18 3.30 2.58
N PHE A 45 13.72 4.46 2.22
CA PHE A 45 12.99 5.46 1.45
C PHE A 45 12.59 4.92 0.07
N LYS A 46 13.49 4.22 -0.62
CA LYS A 46 13.16 3.51 -1.88
C LYS A 46 12.04 2.48 -1.68
N LYS A 47 12.07 1.72 -0.57
CA LYS A 47 11.02 0.76 -0.22
C LYS A 47 9.68 1.45 0.07
N LEU A 48 9.71 2.58 0.78
CA LEU A 48 8.53 3.39 1.08
C LEU A 48 7.86 3.87 -0.21
N ILE A 49 8.63 4.45 -1.14
CA ILE A 49 8.11 4.87 -2.45
C ILE A 49 7.45 3.70 -3.18
N LYS A 50 8.12 2.53 -3.22
CA LYS A 50 7.56 1.34 -3.86
C LYS A 50 6.23 0.91 -3.22
N GLN A 51 6.13 0.96 -1.89
CA GLN A 51 4.91 0.60 -1.18
C GLN A 51 3.79 1.61 -1.40
N VAL A 52 4.08 2.92 -1.41
CA VAL A 52 3.10 3.96 -1.75
C VAL A 52 2.52 3.72 -3.15
N ARG A 53 3.38 3.51 -4.16
CA ARG A 53 2.92 3.21 -5.54
C ARG A 53 2.15 1.89 -5.64
N MET A 54 2.48 0.90 -4.81
CA MET A 54 1.74 -0.35 -4.74
C MET A 54 0.35 -0.15 -4.16
N VAL A 55 0.20 0.68 -3.11
CA VAL A 55 -1.12 1.02 -2.55
C VAL A 55 -1.96 1.79 -3.55
N GLU A 56 -1.41 2.82 -4.20
CA GLU A 56 -2.13 3.57 -5.23
C GLU A 56 -2.65 2.65 -6.34
N LYS A 57 -1.83 1.71 -6.80
CA LYS A 57 -2.24 0.71 -7.79
C LYS A 57 -3.32 -0.24 -7.25
N ALA A 58 -3.21 -0.63 -5.98
CA ALA A 58 -4.15 -1.56 -5.35
C ALA A 58 -5.51 -0.93 -5.05
N LEU A 59 -5.57 0.37 -4.77
CA LEU A 59 -6.82 1.13 -4.65
C LEU A 59 -7.64 1.10 -5.95
N GLY A 60 -6.97 0.93 -7.09
CA GLY A 60 -7.62 0.74 -8.37
C GLY A 60 -8.23 2.05 -8.89
N SER A 61 -9.41 1.94 -9.48
CA SER A 61 -10.14 3.07 -10.06
C SER A 61 -11.47 3.26 -9.35
N GLU A 62 -11.92 4.51 -9.22
CA GLU A 62 -13.27 4.84 -8.77
C GLU A 62 -14.34 4.50 -9.81
N GLN A 63 -13.93 4.24 -11.06
CA GLN A 63 -14.85 3.88 -12.13
C GLN A 63 -15.15 2.38 -12.08
N GLU A 64 -16.42 2.03 -12.27
CA GLU A 64 -16.82 0.63 -12.47
C GLU A 64 -16.04 0.02 -13.64
N GLN A 65 -15.40 -1.11 -13.37
CA GLN A 65 -14.68 -1.87 -14.40
C GLN A 65 -15.49 -3.13 -14.73
N PRO A 66 -15.55 -3.53 -16.01
CA PRO A 66 -16.15 -4.81 -16.37
C PRO A 66 -15.36 -5.94 -15.73
N PHE A 67 -16.07 -7.00 -15.30
CA PHE A 67 -15.41 -8.20 -14.80
C PHE A 67 -14.52 -8.82 -15.88
N SER A 68 -13.34 -9.27 -15.47
CA SER A 68 -12.49 -10.11 -16.30
C SER A 68 -13.18 -11.43 -16.63
N GLU A 69 -12.76 -12.08 -17.72
CA GLU A 69 -13.28 -13.40 -18.07
C GLU A 69 -13.12 -14.44 -16.94
N GLY A 70 -12.03 -14.34 -16.17
CA GLY A 70 -11.77 -15.20 -15.02
C GLY A 70 -12.82 -15.02 -13.91
N GLU A 71 -13.16 -13.78 -13.58
CA GLU A 71 -14.19 -13.45 -12.59
C GLU A 71 -15.58 -13.91 -13.04
N ILE A 72 -15.91 -13.74 -14.33
CA ILE A 72 -17.18 -14.20 -14.90
C ILE A 72 -17.27 -15.74 -14.79
N ARG A 73 -16.21 -16.46 -15.18
CA ARG A 73 -16.15 -17.92 -15.07
C ARG A 73 -16.32 -18.37 -13.62
N TYR A 74 -15.58 -17.76 -12.68
CA TYR A 74 -15.67 -18.09 -11.26
C TYR A 74 -17.06 -17.82 -10.68
N ARG A 75 -17.66 -16.67 -10.99
CA ARG A 75 -19.01 -16.32 -10.54
C ARG A 75 -20.07 -17.29 -11.06
N ASN A 76 -19.96 -17.73 -12.32
CA ASN A 76 -20.88 -18.72 -12.87
C ASN A 76 -20.72 -20.10 -12.23
N PHE A 77 -19.48 -20.51 -11.93
CA PHE A 77 -19.22 -21.76 -11.22
C PHE A 77 -19.78 -21.75 -9.79
N MET A 78 -19.68 -20.62 -9.08
CA MET A 78 -20.13 -20.50 -7.69
C MET A 78 -21.63 -20.23 -7.53
N LYS A 79 -22.35 -19.88 -8.60
CA LYS A 79 -23.80 -19.64 -8.56
C LYS A 79 -24.52 -20.94 -8.16
N ARG A 80 -25.19 -20.91 -7.01
CA ARG A 80 -26.11 -21.98 -6.59
C ARG A 80 -27.52 -21.61 -7.06
N VAL A 81 -28.24 -22.59 -7.60
CA VAL A 81 -29.64 -22.46 -7.97
C VAL A 81 -30.46 -23.31 -7.00
N LEU A 82 -31.51 -22.73 -6.42
CA LEU A 82 -32.48 -23.49 -5.65
C LEU A 82 -33.27 -24.37 -6.63
N THR A 83 -33.15 -25.68 -6.50
CA THR A 83 -34.01 -26.63 -7.18
C THR A 83 -35.15 -27.01 -6.24
N ASN A 84 -36.39 -26.81 -6.66
CA ASN A 84 -37.54 -27.34 -5.91
C ASN A 84 -37.46 -28.87 -5.98
N GLY A 85 -37.35 -29.51 -4.81
CA GLY A 85 -37.55 -30.93 -4.63
C GLY A 85 -39.04 -31.28 -4.61
#